data_AF-A0A7C4WPB6-F1
#
_entry.id   AF-A0A7C4WPB6-F1
#
_cell.length_a   1.000
_cell.length_b   1.000
_cell.length_c   1.000
_cell.angle_alpha   90.00
_cell.angle_beta   90.00
_cell.angle_gamma   90.00
#
_symmetry.space_group_name_H-M   'P 1'
#
loop_
_entity.id
_entity.type
_entity.pdbx_description
1 polymer ?
#
loop_
_entity_poly.entity_id
_entity_poly.type
_entity_poly.pdbx_seq_one_letter_code
_entity_poly.pdbx_strand_id
1 'polypeptide(L)' 'MAEHETTWGDHPRTTVQVRPGERVTLCRCFQSRHFPFCDGSHREVPGRGPVIVIALQEEPSGPVGMV' A
#
# COMPACT_ATOMS: atom_id res chain seq x y z
N MET A 1 -9.46 -0.79 5.23
CA MET A 1 -8.37 -0.92 4.23
C MET A 1 -8.19 0.45 3.60
N ALA A 2 -6.96 0.81 3.19
CA ALA A 2 -6.68 2.11 2.59
C ALA A 2 -7.58 2.40 1.39
N GLU A 3 -7.97 3.66 1.22
CA GLU A 3 -8.72 4.11 0.04
C GLU A 3 -7.82 4.03 -1.20
N HIS A 4 -8.38 3.57 -2.32
CA HIS A 4 -7.62 3.46 -3.55
C HIS A 4 -8.48 3.67 -4.80
N GLU A 5 -7.81 4.03 -5.88
CA GLU A 5 -8.37 4.10 -7.22
C GLU A 5 -7.37 3.49 -8.20
N THR A 6 -7.85 2.67 -9.13
CA THR A 6 -7.04 2.09 -10.21
C THR A 6 -7.63 2.48 -11.55
N THR A 7 -6.84 3.17 -12.36
CA THR A 7 -7.14 3.38 -13.78
C THR A 7 -6.55 2.23 -14.57
N TRP A 8 -7.40 1.48 -15.25
CA TRP A 8 -7.01 0.35 -16.10
C TRP A 8 -6.68 0.83 -17.52
N GLY A 9 -5.66 0.21 -18.13
CA GLY A 9 -5.17 0.47 -19.48
C GLY A 9 -3.90 -0.34 -19.74
N ASP A 10 -3.15 -0.04 -20.80
CA ASP A 10 -1.88 -0.72 -21.13
C ASP A 10 -0.87 -0.65 -19.97
N HIS A 11 -0.92 0.43 -19.20
CA HIS A 11 -0.10 0.65 -18.01
C HIS A 11 -1.02 1.02 -16.83
N PRO A 12 -1.55 0.04 -16.08
CA PRO A 12 -2.45 0.31 -14.96
C PRO A 12 -1.78 1.22 -13.93
N ARG A 13 -2.46 2.29 -13.53
CA ARG A 13 -1.99 3.22 -12.50
C ARG A 13 -2.91 3.13 -11.30
N THR A 14 -2.34 2.91 -10.14
CA THR A 14 -3.08 2.83 -8.88
C THR A 14 -2.60 3.93 -7.94
N THR A 15 -3.54 4.68 -7.39
CA THR A 15 -3.32 5.60 -6.27
C THR A 15 -3.87 4.94 -5.01
N VAL A 16 -3.08 4.93 -3.93
CA VAL A 16 -3.50 4.41 -2.62
C VAL A 16 -3.21 5.48 -1.58
N GLN A 17 -4.23 5.90 -0.84
CA GLN A 17 -4.08 6.84 0.26
C GLN A 17 -3.78 6.07 1.54
N VAL A 18 -2.60 6.26 2.11
CA VAL A 18 -2.14 5.59 3.34
C VAL A 18 -2.00 6.64 4.43
N ARG A 19 -2.68 6.45 5.57
CA ARG A 19 -2.60 7.41 6.68
C ARG A 19 -1.31 7.20 7.48
N PRO A 20 -0.77 8.23 8.14
CA PRO A 20 0.38 8.07 9.03
C PRO A 20 0.15 6.98 10.08
N GLY A 21 1.14 6.10 10.28
CA GLY A 21 1.07 4.94 11.17
C GLY A 21 0.40 3.70 10.57
N GLU A 22 -0.19 3.79 9.37
CA GLU A 22 -0.77 2.63 8.71
C GLU A 22 0.28 1.81 7.93
N ARG A 23 -0.02 0.52 7.80
CA ARG A 23 0.72 -0.42 6.96
C ARG A 23 -0.21 -1.01 5.92
N VAL A 24 0.23 -1.02 4.66
CA VAL A 24 -0.46 -1.70 3.57
C VAL A 24 0.49 -2.64 2.82
N THR A 25 -0.06 -3.67 2.20
CA THR A 25 0.70 -4.62 1.38
C THR A 25 0.13 -4.61 -0.02
N LEU A 26 0.88 -4.10 -0.99
CA LEU A 26 0.42 -3.93 -2.37
C LEU A 26 0.85 -5.09 -3.26
N CYS A 27 -0.08 -5.50 -4.12
CA CYS A 27 0.12 -6.54 -5.11
C CYS A 27 1.09 -6.07 -6.21
N ARG A 28 2.03 -6.94 -6.58
CA ARG A 28 2.90 -6.75 -7.75
C ARG A 28 2.83 -7.92 -8.75
N CYS A 29 1.97 -8.90 -8.49
CA CYS A 29 1.79 -10.08 -9.33
C CYS A 29 0.56 -9.99 -10.25
N PHE A 30 -0.30 -8.98 -10.05
CA PHE A 30 -1.56 -8.77 -10.80
C PHE A 30 -2.59 -9.91 -10.73
N GLN A 31 -2.41 -10.93 -9.88
CA GLN A 31 -3.35 -12.05 -9.67
C GLN A 31 -4.27 -11.90 -8.44
N SER A 32 -4.16 -10.77 -7.71
CA SER A 32 -4.96 -10.57 -6.49
C SER A 32 -6.43 -10.32 -6.83
N ARG A 33 -7.33 -10.99 -6.12
CA ARG A 33 -8.78 -10.75 -6.18
C ARG A 33 -9.17 -9.46 -5.45
N HIS A 34 -8.29 -8.92 -4.64
CA HIS A 34 -8.45 -7.65 -3.93
C HIS A 34 -7.42 -6.60 -4.42
N PHE A 35 -7.11 -6.61 -5.72
CA PHE A 35 -6.21 -5.62 -6.32
C PHE A 35 -6.69 -4.19 -5.98
N PRO A 36 -5.80 -3.29 -5.52
CA PRO A 36 -4.34 -3.32 -5.58
C PRO A 36 -3.64 -3.96 -4.37
N PHE A 37 -4.39 -4.46 -3.39
CA PHE A 37 -3.81 -5.09 -2.20
C PHE A 37 -3.42 -6.53 -2.47
N CYS A 38 -2.41 -7.01 -1.74
CA CYS A 38 -2.00 -8.41 -1.81
C CYS A 38 -2.95 -9.29 -0.98
N ASP A 39 -3.54 -10.31 -1.62
CA ASP A 39 -4.41 -11.30 -0.98
C ASP A 39 -3.74 -12.68 -0.79
N GLY A 40 -2.46 -12.80 -1.16
CA GLY A 40 -1.69 -14.05 -1.08
C GLY A 40 -1.56 -14.80 -2.41
N SER A 41 -2.28 -14.40 -3.47
CA SER A 41 -2.25 -15.06 -4.79
C SER A 41 -0.85 -15.05 -5.45
N HIS A 42 0.06 -14.20 -4.98
CA HIS A 42 1.45 -14.17 -5.45
C HIS A 42 2.22 -15.48 -5.19
N ARG A 43 1.77 -16.34 -4.27
CA ARG A 43 2.43 -17.62 -3.97
C ARG A 43 2.44 -18.57 -5.16
N GLU A 44 1.46 -18.44 -6.05
CA GLU A 44 1.36 -19.23 -7.27
C GLU A 44 2.17 -18.61 -8.44
N VAL A 45 2.85 -17.48 -8.22
CA VAL A 45 3.59 -16.75 -9.26
C VAL A 45 5.08 -16.68 -8.90
N PRO A 46 5.94 -17.53 -9.50
CA PRO A 46 7.37 -17.55 -9.20
C PRO A 46 8.05 -16.19 -9.36
N GLY A 47 8.91 -15.85 -8.40
CA GLY A 47 9.68 -14.60 -8.42
C GLY A 47 8.86 -13.32 -8.17
N ARG A 48 7.58 -13.43 -7.83
CA ARG A 48 6.73 -12.28 -7.49
C ARG A 48 6.41 -12.27 -6.00
N GLY A 49 6.59 -11.12 -5.38
CA GLY A 49 6.17 -10.85 -4.02
C GLY A 49 5.51 -9.48 -3.93
N PRO A 50 4.71 -9.22 -2.88
CA PRO A 50 4.14 -7.91 -2.69
C PRO A 50 5.22 -6.87 -2.34
N VAL A 51 4.82 -5.60 -2.28
CA VAL A 51 5.58 -4.56 -1.60
C VAL A 51 4.84 -4.18 -0.31
N ILE A 52 5.58 -4.04 0.78
CA ILE A 52 5.04 -3.58 2.06
C ILE A 52 5.34 -2.09 2.16
N VAL A 53 4.29 -1.30 2.33
CA VAL A 53 4.39 0.15 2.51
C VAL A 53 3.99 0.46 3.94
N ILE A 54 4.85 1.18 4.65
CA ILE A 54 4.62 1.65 6.02
C ILE A 54 4.66 3.17 5.95
N ALA A 55 3.53 3.82 6.23
CA ALA A 55 3.50 5.26 6.39
C ALA A 55 4.01 5.58 7.79
N LEU A 56 5.18 6.20 7.87
CA LEU A 56 5.72 6.64 9.15
C LEU A 56 4.79 7.69 9.76
N GLN A 57 4.62 7.66 11.09
CA GLN A 57 3.97 8.77 11.78
C GLN A 57 4.84 10.01 11.62
N GLU A 58 4.22 11.17 11.38
CA GLU A 58 4.96 12.42 11.44
C GLU A 58 5.39 12.64 12.90
N GLU A 59 6.67 12.95 13.11
CA GLU A 59 7.14 13.50 14.38
C GLU A 59 6.28 14.75 14.68
N PRO A 60 5.81 14.96 15.92
CA PRO A 60 4.94 16.09 16.22
C PRO A 60 5.61 17.40 15.77
N SER A 61 5.00 18.09 14.81
CA SER A 61 5.46 19.36 14.26
C SER A 61 5.11 20.51 15.21
N GLY A 62 5.74 20.51 16.39
CA GLY A 62 5.56 21.59 17.36
C GLY A 62 6.37 21.33 18.63
N PRO A 63 6.74 22.39 19.39
CA PRO A 63 7.47 22.22 20.62
C PRO A 63 6.62 21.36 21.57
N VAL A 64 7.15 20.19 21.93
CA VAL A 64 6.65 19.42 23.06
C VAL A 64 6.62 20.39 24.24
N GLY A 65 5.42 20.62 24.76
CA GLY A 65 5.10 21.73 25.64
C GLY A 65 6.15 21.97 26.71
N MET A 66 6.49 23.24 26.88
CA MET A 66 7.03 23.77 28.12
C MET A 66 6.10 23.33 29.27
N VAL A 67 6.60 22.45 30.15
CA VAL A 67 6.10 22.27 31.51
C VAL A 67 7.28 22.38 32.46
#